data_AF-A0A7X8ZDW7-F1
#
_entry.id   AF-A0A7X8ZDW7-F1
#
_cell.length_a   1.000
_cell.length_b   1.000
_cell.length_c   1.000
_cell.angle_alpha   90.00
_cell.angle_beta   90.00
_cell.angle_gamma   90.00
#
_symmetry.space_group_name_H-M   'P 1'
#
loop_
_entity.id
_entity.type
_entity.pdbx_description
1 polymer ?
#
loop_
_entity_poly.entity_id
_entity_poly.type
_entity_poly.pdbx_seq_one_letter_code
_entity_poly.pdbx_strand_id
1 'polypeptide(L)'
;SIAALPERHRKILVTLVTSGGRGLTRDAALTADPTRPIPQLIKAGLLARVDEQTVKLPAVVRRVLEGREAVAWRILPIAPNAQPADDDAGIAAGLEVVRQQRMLIDALSASPAVTLKEGALGVRVMSRLTKELQLDEEAIARLVGLGVSAGLLRRGVPDPLPAGDDGENYLAPTEAADEWLQSSLAEQLAVLLRGWWTQTHAVWLLGQADEKDKPIHLLSAASIHQALPDTRRLIITSLSRVVLENLNDDLFFHHPIAASRISQATIDHLLAEAQWIGAVAGGSAGDGITSATRVLVESGSVAELADISAAIKAPTPVDHFIVQADFTIMVPGPLEPTMQKVMEQIAVLESPGLASMYRLSEASFRHGMDLGMTATEIEDFLTQHSATEVPQSVIYLLQDIARRHGTLRGGPAMSYLRSDDPALLHSAVEAATELDLRQIAPTVAVSQASLFQVISLLRTAGFQPVAEDALGASLNLIRSPARVPSAAQPVPKPQLEDNRIQAAVSAIRREEAAQKGTTSEQPTLAVLQAAARGNRTVTLGFVDKQGVAVHRVVKPLTVTAGQVDAIDETTGAVHRFMLHRITEVIVD
;
A
#
# COMPACT_ATOMS: atom_id res chain seq x y z
N SER A 1 -27.36 -27.61 25.74
CA SER A 1 -25.89 -27.54 25.61
C SER A 1 -25.40 -28.80 24.91
N ILE A 2 -24.48 -28.68 23.94
CA ILE A 2 -23.89 -29.84 23.22
C ILE A 2 -23.15 -30.78 24.17
N ALA A 3 -22.55 -30.24 25.24
CA ALA A 3 -21.83 -31.02 26.26
C ALA A 3 -22.74 -31.98 27.04
N ALA A 4 -24.05 -31.67 27.13
CA ALA A 4 -25.05 -32.49 27.82
C ALA A 4 -25.64 -33.61 26.94
N LEU A 5 -25.22 -33.72 25.68
CA LEU A 5 -25.73 -34.75 24.77
C LEU A 5 -25.11 -36.14 25.09
N PRO A 6 -25.86 -37.23 24.88
CA PRO A 6 -25.32 -38.58 25.02
C PRO A 6 -24.09 -38.80 24.13
N GLU A 7 -23.14 -39.63 24.56
CA GLU A 7 -21.86 -39.84 23.88
C GLU A 7 -22.01 -40.21 22.39
N ARG A 8 -22.98 -41.09 22.05
CA ARG A 8 -23.27 -41.46 20.66
C ARG A 8 -23.69 -40.26 19.79
N HIS A 9 -24.40 -39.29 20.36
CA HIS A 9 -24.84 -38.09 19.65
C HIS A 9 -23.66 -37.15 19.38
N ARG A 10 -22.81 -36.95 20.40
CA ARG A 10 -21.59 -36.14 20.27
C ARG A 10 -20.64 -36.72 19.22
N LYS A 11 -20.46 -38.05 19.20
CA LYS A 11 -19.61 -38.72 18.22
C LYS A 11 -20.08 -38.49 16.77
N ILE A 12 -21.39 -38.54 16.52
CA ILE A 12 -21.96 -38.25 15.19
C ILE A 12 -21.67 -36.81 14.77
N LEU A 13 -21.88 -35.84 15.67
CA LEU A 13 -21.62 -34.43 15.40
C LEU A 13 -20.14 -34.16 15.09
N VAL A 14 -19.22 -34.71 15.89
CA VAL A 14 -17.77 -34.58 15.67
C VAL A 14 -17.35 -35.21 14.34
N THR A 15 -17.88 -36.39 14.01
CA THR A 15 -17.61 -37.07 12.73
C THR A 15 -18.01 -36.19 11.55
N LEU A 16 -19.19 -35.55 11.63
CA LEU A 16 -19.68 -34.66 10.57
C LEU A 16 -18.84 -33.39 10.44
N VAL A 17 -18.28 -32.84 11.52
CA VAL A 17 -17.34 -31.72 11.45
C VAL A 17 -16.11 -32.11 10.62
N THR A 18 -15.53 -33.28 10.89
CA THR A 18 -14.36 -33.79 10.17
C THR A 18 -14.65 -34.20 8.73
N SER A 19 -15.88 -34.64 8.43
CA SER A 19 -16.26 -35.15 7.10
C SER A 19 -16.92 -34.11 6.19
N GLY A 20 -16.72 -32.82 6.44
CA GLY A 20 -17.22 -31.75 5.58
C GLY A 20 -18.70 -31.37 5.80
N GLY A 21 -19.33 -31.85 6.87
CA GLY A 21 -20.66 -31.39 7.32
C GLY A 21 -21.86 -32.05 6.65
N ARG A 22 -21.66 -33.10 5.85
CA ARG A 22 -22.75 -33.92 5.27
C ARG A 22 -22.53 -35.38 5.61
N GLY A 23 -23.63 -36.10 5.85
CA GLY A 23 -23.61 -37.53 6.15
C GLY A 23 -24.78 -38.27 5.50
N LEU A 24 -24.48 -39.43 4.94
CA LEU A 24 -25.47 -40.35 4.39
C LEU A 24 -25.96 -41.30 5.48
N THR A 25 -27.28 -41.43 5.64
CA THR A 25 -27.93 -42.26 6.64
C THR A 25 -29.41 -42.49 6.32
N ARG A 26 -29.89 -43.74 6.46
CA ARG A 26 -31.32 -44.07 6.35
C ARG A 26 -32.14 -43.51 7.52
N ASP A 27 -31.49 -43.15 8.61
CA ASP A 27 -32.15 -42.56 9.79
C ASP A 27 -32.52 -41.08 9.58
N ALA A 28 -32.26 -40.52 8.40
CA ALA A 28 -32.77 -39.22 8.01
C ALA A 28 -34.26 -39.26 7.63
N ALA A 29 -34.80 -40.40 7.20
CA ALA A 29 -36.18 -40.55 6.76
C ALA A 29 -37.21 -40.10 7.82
N LEU A 30 -38.38 -39.64 7.38
CA LEU A 30 -39.50 -39.27 8.28
C LEU A 30 -40.04 -40.48 9.06
N THR A 31 -39.90 -41.68 8.51
CA THR A 31 -40.34 -42.96 9.08
C THR A 31 -39.28 -43.62 9.97
N ALA A 32 -38.09 -43.01 10.12
CA ALA A 32 -37.03 -43.56 10.97
C ALA A 32 -37.46 -43.59 12.44
N ASP A 33 -36.99 -44.62 13.16
CA ASP A 33 -37.28 -44.80 14.58
C ASP A 33 -36.83 -43.56 15.40
N PRO A 34 -37.77 -42.85 16.06
CA PRO A 34 -37.48 -41.59 16.76
C PRO A 34 -36.56 -41.78 17.98
N THR A 35 -36.33 -43.02 18.42
CA THR A 35 -35.39 -43.33 19.52
C THR A 35 -33.94 -43.34 19.06
N ARG A 36 -33.68 -43.32 17.74
CA ARG A 36 -32.32 -43.30 17.18
C ARG A 36 -31.67 -41.92 17.29
N PRO A 37 -30.32 -41.85 17.34
CA PRO A 37 -29.61 -40.59 17.55
C PRO A 37 -29.86 -39.52 16.47
N ILE A 38 -29.97 -39.92 15.20
CA ILE A 38 -30.11 -38.96 14.10
C ILE A 38 -31.48 -38.25 14.11
N PRO A 39 -32.62 -38.96 14.24
CA PRO A 39 -33.92 -38.33 14.45
C PRO A 39 -33.97 -37.40 15.67
N GLN A 40 -33.31 -37.77 16.78
CA GLN A 40 -33.22 -36.92 17.98
C GLN A 40 -32.40 -35.64 17.72
N LEU A 41 -31.27 -35.74 17.02
CA LEU A 41 -30.47 -34.59 16.62
C LEU A 41 -31.21 -33.66 15.64
N ILE A 42 -31.98 -34.23 14.70
CA ILE A 42 -32.83 -33.45 13.79
C ILE A 42 -33.92 -32.72 14.57
N LYS A 43 -34.62 -33.41 15.47
CA LYS A 43 -35.66 -32.83 16.32
C LYS A 43 -35.13 -31.71 17.21
N ALA A 44 -33.89 -31.84 17.69
CA ALA A 44 -33.22 -30.83 18.50
C ALA A 44 -32.66 -29.65 17.67
N GLY A 45 -32.79 -29.66 16.34
CA GLY A 45 -32.24 -28.63 15.44
C GLY A 45 -30.72 -28.67 15.30
N LEU A 46 -30.06 -29.72 15.79
CA LEU A 46 -28.60 -29.89 15.74
C LEU A 46 -28.14 -30.51 14.41
N LEU A 47 -29.04 -31.19 13.70
CA LEU A 47 -28.88 -31.63 12.32
C LEU A 47 -30.05 -31.13 11.48
N ALA A 48 -29.80 -30.82 10.22
CA ALA A 48 -30.85 -30.51 9.26
C ALA A 48 -31.00 -31.67 8.27
N ARG A 49 -32.23 -32.13 8.07
CA ARG A 49 -32.57 -33.08 7.00
C ARG A 49 -32.41 -32.39 5.65
N VAL A 50 -31.71 -33.05 4.72
CA VAL A 50 -31.65 -32.63 3.31
C VAL A 50 -32.66 -33.43 2.50
N ASP A 51 -32.64 -34.76 2.67
CA ASP A 51 -33.57 -35.72 2.07
C ASP A 51 -33.72 -36.95 3.00
N GLU A 52 -34.34 -38.03 2.53
CA GLU A 52 -34.59 -39.25 3.32
C GLU A 52 -33.32 -40.05 3.66
N GLN A 53 -32.19 -39.76 2.99
CA GLN A 53 -30.93 -40.46 3.15
C GLN A 53 -29.77 -39.53 3.54
N THR A 54 -30.01 -38.23 3.71
CA THR A 54 -28.95 -37.24 3.86
C THR A 54 -29.26 -36.26 4.99
N VAL A 55 -28.29 -36.09 5.88
CA VAL A 55 -28.28 -35.02 6.88
C VAL A 55 -27.14 -34.05 6.61
N LYS A 56 -27.36 -32.78 6.93
CA LYS A 56 -26.32 -31.75 6.96
C LYS A 56 -26.18 -31.20 8.38
N LEU A 57 -24.95 -30.91 8.75
CA LEU A 57 -24.61 -30.17 9.96
C LEU A 57 -24.84 -28.67 9.69
N PRO A 58 -25.78 -28.00 10.39
CA PRO A 58 -25.97 -26.56 10.25
C PRO A 58 -24.70 -25.79 10.61
N ALA A 59 -24.43 -24.69 9.91
CA ALA A 59 -23.20 -23.91 10.06
C ALA A 59 -22.99 -23.38 11.50
N VAL A 60 -24.07 -22.95 12.17
CA VAL A 60 -24.02 -22.49 13.57
C VAL A 60 -23.57 -23.61 14.50
N VAL A 61 -24.11 -24.83 14.32
CA VAL A 61 -23.74 -26.01 15.13
C VAL A 61 -22.29 -26.39 14.86
N ARG A 62 -21.86 -26.36 13.59
CA ARG A 62 -20.47 -26.60 13.21
C ARG A 62 -19.51 -25.61 13.86
N ARG A 63 -19.80 -24.30 13.84
CA ARG A 63 -18.96 -23.27 14.48
C ARG A 63 -18.81 -23.51 15.98
N VAL A 64 -19.92 -23.78 16.67
CA VAL A 64 -19.88 -24.09 18.11
C VAL A 64 -19.05 -25.34 18.41
N LEU A 65 -19.14 -26.38 17.56
CA LEU A 65 -18.33 -27.60 17.69
C LEU A 65 -16.83 -27.36 17.39
N GLU A 66 -16.51 -26.43 16.50
CA GLU A 66 -15.15 -25.97 16.21
C GLU A 66 -14.61 -24.99 17.26
N GLY A 67 -15.35 -24.75 18.35
CA GLY A 67 -14.97 -23.81 19.41
C GLY A 67 -15.08 -22.33 19.01
N ARG A 68 -15.77 -22.03 17.91
CA ARG A 68 -16.04 -20.66 17.44
C ARG A 68 -17.32 -20.13 18.07
N GLU A 69 -17.43 -18.82 18.21
CA GLU A 69 -18.63 -18.18 18.76
C GLU A 69 -19.90 -18.52 17.97
N ALA A 70 -20.99 -18.67 18.72
CA ALA A 70 -22.31 -18.95 18.16
C ALA A 70 -22.80 -17.70 17.43
N VAL A 71 -22.98 -17.81 16.12
CA VAL A 71 -23.65 -16.76 15.35
C VAL A 71 -25.13 -16.76 15.71
N ALA A 72 -25.70 -15.57 15.92
CA ALA A 72 -27.13 -15.43 16.16
C ALA A 72 -27.92 -16.14 15.04
N TRP A 73 -28.84 -17.03 15.41
CA TRP A 73 -29.69 -17.78 14.48
C TRP A 73 -30.63 -16.86 13.69
N ARG A 74 -30.81 -15.62 14.17
CA ARG A 74 -31.55 -14.55 13.53
C ARG A 74 -30.65 -13.33 13.47
N ILE A 75 -30.43 -12.82 12.27
CA ILE A 75 -29.67 -11.60 12.02
C ILE A 75 -30.67 -10.45 11.99
N LEU A 76 -30.51 -9.48 12.89
CA LEU A 76 -31.38 -8.32 13.02
C LEU A 76 -30.60 -7.05 12.69
N PRO A 77 -31.24 -6.03 12.10
CA PRO A 77 -30.61 -4.74 11.90
C PRO A 77 -30.29 -4.11 13.25
N ILE A 78 -29.11 -3.52 13.36
CA ILE A 78 -28.74 -2.66 14.48
C ILE A 78 -29.11 -1.22 14.12
N ALA A 79 -29.68 -0.47 15.07
CA ALA A 79 -29.90 0.96 14.87
C ALA A 79 -28.55 1.68 14.77
N PRO A 80 -28.32 2.54 13.75
CA PRO A 80 -27.08 3.28 13.63
C PRO A 80 -26.75 4.06 14.92
N ASN A 81 -25.55 3.85 15.44
CA ASN A 81 -25.09 4.44 16.68
C ASN A 81 -23.60 4.82 16.68
N ALA A 82 -22.96 4.87 15.50
CA ALA A 82 -21.57 5.31 15.34
C ALA A 82 -21.31 6.63 16.07
N GLN A 83 -20.14 6.70 16.71
CA GLN A 83 -19.67 7.90 17.39
C GLN A 83 -18.64 8.63 16.51
N PRO A 84 -18.57 9.97 16.59
CA PRO A 84 -17.48 10.71 15.96
C PRO A 84 -16.16 10.37 16.65
N ALA A 85 -15.09 10.26 15.87
CA ALA A 85 -13.74 10.16 16.41
C ALA A 85 -13.28 11.49 17.02
N ASP A 86 -12.26 11.42 17.87
CA ASP A 86 -11.39 12.58 18.13
C ASP A 86 -10.41 12.73 16.95
N ASP A 87 -10.72 13.65 16.04
CA ASP A 87 -9.88 13.92 14.87
C ASP A 87 -8.48 14.37 15.26
N ASP A 88 -8.30 15.11 16.36
CA ASP A 88 -6.97 15.58 16.79
C ASP A 88 -6.10 14.40 17.24
N ALA A 89 -6.69 13.45 17.97
CA ALA A 89 -6.01 12.21 18.36
C ALA A 89 -5.63 11.36 17.15
N GLY A 90 -6.54 11.24 16.17
CA GLY A 90 -6.28 10.53 14.93
C GLY A 90 -5.17 11.19 14.09
N ILE A 91 -5.20 12.51 13.96
CA ILE A 91 -4.15 13.28 13.27
C ILE A 91 -2.81 13.11 13.99
N ALA A 92 -2.76 13.18 15.31
CA ALA A 92 -1.53 12.97 16.07
C ALA A 92 -0.91 11.58 15.83
N ALA A 93 -1.72 10.52 15.85
CA ALA A 93 -1.28 9.16 15.53
C ALA A 93 -0.77 9.05 14.09
N GLY A 94 -1.52 9.59 13.12
CA GLY A 94 -1.13 9.60 11.71
C GLY A 94 0.18 10.36 11.44
N LEU A 95 0.38 11.52 12.10
CA LEU A 95 1.60 12.31 11.96
C LEU A 95 2.83 11.62 12.56
N GLU A 96 2.66 10.78 13.59
CA GLU A 96 3.75 9.93 14.07
C GLU A 96 4.14 8.87 13.03
N VAL A 97 3.17 8.29 12.31
CA VAL A 97 3.47 7.38 11.19
C VAL A 97 4.18 8.12 10.05
N VAL A 98 3.76 9.35 9.72
CA VAL A 98 4.45 10.21 8.76
C VAL A 98 5.91 10.39 9.17
N ARG A 99 6.17 10.76 10.43
CA ARG A 99 7.53 10.95 10.97
C ARG A 99 8.37 9.67 10.84
N GLN A 100 7.83 8.52 11.21
CA GLN A 100 8.51 7.23 11.11
C GLN A 100 8.78 6.81 9.65
N GLN A 101 7.84 7.09 8.74
CA GLN A 101 8.01 6.82 7.31
C GLN A 101 9.15 7.68 6.71
N ARG A 102 9.29 8.95 7.12
CA ARG A 102 10.42 9.80 6.72
C ARG A 102 11.76 9.18 7.16
N MET A 103 11.86 8.73 8.41
CA MET A 103 13.07 8.06 8.90
C MET A 103 13.41 6.78 8.12
N LEU A 104 12.39 5.98 7.77
CA LEU A 104 12.58 4.78 6.95
C LEU A 104 13.09 5.12 5.54
N ILE A 105 12.54 6.17 4.93
CA ILE A 105 13.00 6.68 3.62
C ILE A 105 14.46 7.13 3.71
N ASP A 106 14.84 7.86 4.75
CA ASP A 106 16.23 8.31 4.95
C ASP A 106 17.20 7.12 5.11
N ALA A 107 16.85 6.15 5.95
CA ALA A 107 17.64 4.94 6.16
C ALA A 107 17.84 4.12 4.86
N LEU A 108 16.76 3.93 4.09
CA LEU A 108 16.82 3.21 2.82
C LEU A 108 17.47 4.03 1.69
N SER A 109 17.45 5.37 1.77
CA SER A 109 18.19 6.25 0.88
C SER A 109 19.70 6.10 1.06
N ALA A 110 20.15 5.98 2.31
CA ALA A 110 21.55 5.78 2.65
C ALA A 110 22.01 4.33 2.40
N SER A 111 21.16 3.35 2.69
CA SER A 111 21.47 1.93 2.53
C SER A 111 20.27 1.11 2.02
N PRO A 112 20.09 1.02 0.69
CA PRO A 112 19.08 0.17 0.08
C PRO A 112 19.09 -1.25 0.64
N ALA A 113 17.91 -1.83 0.80
CA ALA A 113 17.75 -3.15 1.38
C ALA A 113 17.84 -4.23 0.29
N VAL A 114 18.90 -5.04 0.32
CA VAL A 114 19.01 -6.22 -0.57
C VAL A 114 17.82 -7.15 -0.34
N THR A 115 17.15 -7.55 -1.41
CA THR A 115 16.03 -8.51 -1.33
C THR A 115 16.51 -9.95 -1.51
N LEU A 116 15.75 -10.91 -0.97
CA LEU A 116 15.96 -12.33 -1.25
C LEU A 116 15.64 -12.62 -2.74
N LYS A 117 16.03 -13.80 -3.27
CA LYS A 117 15.74 -14.19 -4.66
C LYS A 117 14.25 -14.10 -5.04
N GLU A 118 13.35 -14.27 -4.07
CA GLU A 118 11.89 -14.19 -4.24
C GLU A 118 11.34 -12.75 -4.08
N GLY A 119 12.22 -11.76 -3.88
CA GLY A 119 11.85 -10.35 -3.70
C GLY A 119 11.30 -10.00 -2.31
N ALA A 120 11.48 -10.90 -1.32
CA ALA A 120 11.12 -10.69 0.08
C ALA A 120 12.27 -10.06 0.89
N LEU A 121 11.97 -9.44 2.03
CA LEU A 121 13.00 -8.96 2.96
C LEU A 121 13.46 -10.07 3.90
N GLY A 122 14.77 -10.27 3.98
CA GLY A 122 15.38 -11.22 4.89
C GLY A 122 15.51 -10.69 6.33
N VAL A 123 15.68 -11.61 7.28
CA VAL A 123 15.81 -11.32 8.72
C VAL A 123 16.94 -10.35 9.04
N ARG A 124 18.06 -10.40 8.32
CA ARG A 124 19.19 -9.47 8.52
C ARG A 124 18.83 -8.02 8.23
N VAL A 125 18.05 -7.78 7.18
CA VAL A 125 17.58 -6.45 6.82
C VAL A 125 16.60 -5.94 7.87
N MET A 126 15.66 -6.78 8.32
CA MET A 126 14.73 -6.45 9.40
C MET A 126 15.48 -6.10 10.70
N SER A 127 16.48 -6.90 11.09
CA SER A 127 17.29 -6.65 12.28
C SER A 127 18.14 -5.38 12.19
N ARG A 128 18.56 -4.98 10.98
CA ARG A 128 19.24 -3.70 10.75
C ARG A 128 18.28 -2.53 10.95
N LEU A 129 17.14 -2.54 10.25
CA LEU A 129 16.17 -1.44 10.29
C LEU A 129 15.57 -1.24 11.68
N THR A 130 15.28 -2.32 12.42
CA THR A 130 14.81 -2.24 13.81
C THR A 130 15.83 -1.56 14.73
N LYS A 131 17.12 -1.89 14.60
CA LYS A 131 18.19 -1.25 15.40
C LYS A 131 18.43 0.20 15.02
N GLU A 132 18.45 0.49 13.72
CA GLU A 132 18.74 1.83 13.18
C GLU A 132 17.62 2.81 13.49
N LEU A 133 16.37 2.39 13.34
CA LEU A 133 15.18 3.23 13.56
C LEU A 133 14.66 3.15 15.00
N GLN A 134 15.18 2.24 15.82
CA GLN A 134 14.74 1.96 17.19
C GLN A 134 13.24 1.61 17.28
N LEU A 135 12.77 0.83 16.30
CA LEU A 135 11.40 0.34 16.20
C LEU A 135 11.40 -1.19 16.29
N ASP A 136 10.27 -1.76 16.72
CA ASP A 136 10.09 -3.22 16.72
C ASP A 136 9.86 -3.78 15.30
N GLU A 137 9.92 -5.11 15.17
CA GLU A 137 9.78 -5.78 13.87
C GLU A 137 8.41 -5.53 13.23
N GLU A 138 7.35 -5.41 14.02
CA GLU A 138 6.00 -5.17 13.54
C GLU A 138 5.85 -3.76 12.95
N ALA A 139 6.35 -2.73 13.64
CA ALA A 139 6.35 -1.36 13.18
C ALA A 139 7.15 -1.20 11.88
N ILE A 140 8.34 -1.79 11.79
CA ILE A 140 9.12 -1.80 10.53
C ILE A 140 8.33 -2.47 9.41
N ALA A 141 7.67 -3.59 9.69
CA ALA A 141 6.91 -4.30 8.69
C ALA A 141 5.67 -3.53 8.21
N ARG A 142 4.96 -2.86 9.11
CA ARG A 142 3.85 -1.95 8.79
C ARG A 142 4.33 -0.78 7.93
N LEU A 143 5.41 -0.10 8.30
CA LEU A 143 5.97 1.02 7.55
C LEU A 143 6.45 0.61 6.15
N VAL A 144 7.14 -0.53 6.02
CA VAL A 144 7.56 -1.04 4.71
C VAL A 144 6.37 -1.41 3.84
N GLY A 145 5.38 -2.15 4.37
CA GLY A 145 4.18 -2.53 3.63
C GLY A 145 3.35 -1.32 3.20
N LEU A 146 3.26 -0.31 4.07
CA LEU A 146 2.60 0.96 3.81
C LEU A 146 3.33 1.78 2.75
N GLY A 147 4.65 1.94 2.89
CA GLY A 147 5.50 2.65 1.94
C GLY A 147 5.44 2.05 0.53
N VAL A 148 5.39 0.71 0.42
CA VAL A 148 5.19 0.03 -0.86
C VAL A 148 3.78 0.31 -1.42
N SER A 149 2.74 0.23 -0.59
CA SER A 149 1.35 0.43 -1.02
C SER A 149 1.05 1.89 -1.38
N ALA A 150 1.74 2.84 -0.73
CA ALA A 150 1.69 4.27 -1.03
C ALA A 150 2.56 4.66 -2.25
N GLY A 151 3.39 3.74 -2.76
CA GLY A 151 4.30 3.98 -3.89
C GLY A 151 5.58 4.74 -3.54
N LEU A 152 5.86 4.95 -2.24
CA LEU A 152 7.06 5.62 -1.72
C LEU A 152 8.28 4.68 -1.70
N LEU A 153 8.05 3.38 -1.60
CA LEU A 153 9.08 2.35 -1.64
C LEU A 153 8.81 1.38 -2.78
N ARG A 154 9.86 0.89 -3.43
CA ARG A 154 9.71 -0.11 -4.50
C ARG A 154 10.91 -1.05 -4.56
N ARG A 155 10.65 -2.25 -5.08
CA ARG A 155 11.68 -3.21 -5.47
C ARG A 155 12.23 -2.87 -6.86
N GLY A 156 13.53 -2.69 -6.99
CA GLY A 156 14.19 -2.45 -8.26
C GLY A 156 15.70 -2.30 -8.13
N VAL A 157 16.33 -1.90 -9.21
CA VAL A 157 17.76 -1.55 -9.22
C VAL A 157 17.89 -0.08 -8.83
N PRO A 158 18.55 0.23 -7.70
CA PRO A 158 18.72 1.60 -7.24
C PRO A 158 19.82 2.35 -8.00
N ASP A 159 19.68 3.66 -8.11
CA ASP A 159 20.70 4.60 -8.61
C ASP A 159 21.00 5.66 -7.53
N PRO A 160 22.26 5.81 -7.07
CA PRO A 160 23.43 4.98 -7.42
C PRO A 160 23.34 3.57 -6.83
N LEU A 161 23.95 2.61 -7.54
CA LEU A 161 24.12 1.24 -7.05
C LEU A 161 24.94 1.22 -5.73
N PRO A 162 24.57 0.41 -4.73
CA PRO A 162 25.36 0.17 -3.53
C PRO A 162 26.79 -0.31 -3.83
N ALA A 163 27.71 -0.08 -2.90
CA ALA A 163 29.13 -0.40 -3.11
C ALA A 163 29.41 -1.90 -3.00
N GLY A 164 30.03 -2.50 -4.02
CA GLY A 164 30.53 -3.88 -3.95
C GLY A 164 29.48 -4.98 -4.18
N ASP A 165 28.35 -4.64 -4.78
CA ASP A 165 27.30 -5.60 -5.11
C ASP A 165 26.68 -5.29 -6.48
N ASP A 166 26.74 -6.27 -7.37
CA ASP A 166 26.19 -6.28 -8.73
C ASP A 166 24.66 -6.55 -8.70
N GLY A 167 24.08 -6.63 -7.50
CA GLY A 167 22.77 -7.17 -7.20
C GLY A 167 21.62 -6.67 -8.08
N GLU A 168 20.75 -7.60 -8.44
CA GLU A 168 19.67 -7.35 -9.40
C GLU A 168 18.41 -6.70 -8.79
N ASN A 169 18.22 -6.73 -7.45
CA ASN A 169 16.98 -6.25 -6.84
C ASN A 169 17.07 -5.81 -5.36
N TYR A 170 16.77 -4.54 -5.10
CA TYR A 170 16.75 -3.91 -3.78
C TYR A 170 15.39 -3.30 -3.49
N LEU A 171 15.03 -3.20 -2.21
CA LEU A 171 14.00 -2.29 -1.75
C LEU A 171 14.65 -0.93 -1.44
N ALA A 172 14.18 0.12 -2.11
CA ALA A 172 14.66 1.49 -1.93
C ALA A 172 13.50 2.50 -2.11
N PRO A 173 13.71 3.78 -1.72
CA PRO A 173 12.74 4.83 -1.96
C PRO A 173 12.57 5.13 -3.45
N THR A 174 11.36 5.47 -3.86
CA THR A 174 11.05 5.93 -5.21
C THR A 174 11.31 7.41 -5.37
N GLU A 175 11.30 7.92 -6.61
CA GLU A 175 11.31 9.37 -6.87
C GLU A 175 10.07 10.07 -6.26
N ALA A 176 8.93 9.38 -6.19
CA ALA A 176 7.73 9.91 -5.53
C ALA A 176 7.93 10.13 -4.01
N ALA A 177 8.93 9.48 -3.40
CA ALA A 177 9.29 9.77 -2.01
C ALA A 177 9.82 11.20 -1.84
N ASP A 178 10.52 11.75 -2.84
CA ASP A 178 11.07 13.11 -2.76
C ASP A 178 9.95 14.16 -2.84
N GLU A 179 8.97 13.98 -3.74
CA GLU A 179 7.77 14.83 -3.80
C GLU A 179 6.96 14.75 -2.51
N TRP A 180 6.78 13.54 -1.97
CA TRP A 180 6.07 13.33 -0.71
C TRP A 180 6.79 14.03 0.47
N LEU A 181 8.12 13.93 0.54
CA LEU A 181 8.93 14.61 1.57
C LEU A 181 8.80 16.15 1.54
N GLN A 182 8.49 16.72 0.38
CA GLN A 182 8.29 18.17 0.17
C GLN A 182 6.83 18.62 0.32
N SER A 183 5.88 17.68 0.36
CA SER A 183 4.45 17.97 0.48
C SER A 183 4.07 18.44 1.90
N SER A 184 2.91 19.06 2.07
CA SER A 184 2.39 19.42 3.40
C SER A 184 2.12 18.19 4.27
N LEU A 185 2.06 18.35 5.60
CA LEU A 185 1.79 17.23 6.51
C LEU A 185 0.43 16.56 6.24
N ALA A 186 -0.58 17.35 5.86
CA ALA A 186 -1.90 16.84 5.49
C ALA A 186 -1.84 15.98 4.22
N GLU A 187 -1.12 16.43 3.19
CA GLU A 187 -0.91 15.66 1.97
C GLU A 187 -0.08 14.40 2.24
N GLN A 188 0.96 14.50 3.07
CA GLN A 188 1.78 13.36 3.45
C GLN A 188 0.94 12.28 4.11
N LEU A 189 0.11 12.66 5.09
CA LEU A 189 -0.80 11.75 5.77
C LEU A 189 -1.89 11.22 4.82
N ALA A 190 -2.43 12.04 3.92
CA ALA A 190 -3.41 11.62 2.92
C ALA A 190 -2.86 10.53 1.99
N VAL A 191 -1.60 10.66 1.54
CA VAL A 191 -0.91 9.64 0.73
C VAL A 191 -0.77 8.33 1.50
N LEU A 192 -0.40 8.39 2.78
CA LEU A 192 -0.30 7.20 3.62
C LEU A 192 -1.66 6.56 3.89
N LEU A 193 -2.70 7.33 4.21
CA LEU A 193 -4.06 6.83 4.40
C LEU A 193 -4.61 6.14 3.14
N ARG A 194 -4.35 6.70 1.95
CA ARG A 194 -4.70 6.06 0.67
C ARG A 194 -3.91 4.78 0.43
N GLY A 195 -2.62 4.78 0.74
CA GLY A 195 -1.76 3.58 0.71
C GLY A 195 -2.29 2.48 1.62
N TRP A 196 -2.59 2.82 2.87
CA TRP A 196 -3.20 1.92 3.86
C TRP A 196 -4.54 1.36 3.38
N TRP A 197 -5.41 2.20 2.80
CA TRP A 197 -6.71 1.78 2.30
C TRP A 197 -6.61 0.65 1.27
N THR A 198 -5.56 0.71 0.42
CA THR A 198 -5.32 -0.22 -0.69
C THR A 198 -4.29 -1.30 -0.37
N GLN A 199 -3.68 -1.28 0.81
CA GLN A 199 -2.61 -2.21 1.20
C GLN A 199 -3.11 -3.66 1.27
N THR A 200 -2.29 -4.56 0.73
CA THR A 200 -2.55 -6.02 0.66
C THR A 200 -1.63 -6.86 1.56
N HIS A 201 -0.72 -6.24 2.30
CA HIS A 201 0.22 -6.95 3.17
C HIS A 201 -0.38 -7.28 4.54
N ALA A 202 -0.40 -8.56 4.90
CA ALA A 202 -0.85 -9.07 6.20
C ALA A 202 0.34 -9.18 7.17
N VAL A 203 0.72 -8.08 7.81
CA VAL A 203 1.93 -7.99 8.64
C VAL A 203 1.90 -8.92 9.86
N TRP A 204 0.71 -9.24 10.39
CA TRP A 204 0.55 -10.15 11.51
C TRP A 204 0.86 -11.63 11.21
N LEU A 205 1.02 -12.00 9.94
CA LEU A 205 1.40 -13.36 9.53
C LEU A 205 2.90 -13.59 9.49
N LEU A 206 3.71 -12.53 9.62
CA LEU A 206 5.16 -12.64 9.54
C LEU A 206 5.71 -13.59 10.61
N GLY A 207 6.65 -14.43 10.21
CA GLY A 207 7.25 -15.45 11.07
C GLY A 207 6.39 -16.70 11.29
N GLN A 208 5.10 -16.68 10.94
CA GLN A 208 4.26 -17.90 10.95
C GLN A 208 4.66 -18.85 9.81
N ALA A 209 4.31 -20.13 9.96
CA ALA A 209 4.54 -21.14 8.94
C ALA A 209 3.56 -20.98 7.77
N ASP A 210 4.09 -20.97 6.55
CA ASP A 210 3.33 -21.02 5.30
C ASP A 210 2.81 -22.45 5.00
N GLU A 211 2.16 -22.63 3.84
CA GLU A 211 1.67 -23.95 3.40
C GLU A 211 2.78 -25.01 3.22
N LYS A 212 4.04 -24.58 3.17
CA LYS A 212 5.23 -25.43 3.02
C LYS A 212 6.06 -25.50 4.31
N ASP A 213 5.48 -25.09 5.44
CA ASP A 213 6.10 -25.07 6.77
C ASP A 213 7.36 -24.16 6.85
N LYS A 214 7.40 -23.11 6.03
CA LYS A 214 8.46 -22.09 6.02
C LYS A 214 7.98 -20.78 6.65
N PRO A 215 8.86 -20.03 7.31
CA PRO A 215 8.49 -18.74 7.89
C PRO A 215 8.10 -17.73 6.81
N ILE A 216 6.96 -17.06 6.98
CA ILE A 216 6.49 -16.00 6.09
C ILE A 216 7.37 -14.76 6.28
N HIS A 217 7.96 -14.29 5.18
CA HIS A 217 8.78 -13.08 5.14
C HIS A 217 8.01 -11.89 4.55
N LEU A 218 8.40 -10.68 4.93
CA LEU A 218 7.79 -9.46 4.43
C LEU A 218 8.04 -9.28 2.93
N LEU A 219 7.01 -8.84 2.19
CA LEU A 219 6.96 -8.75 0.72
C LEU A 219 7.04 -10.09 -0.03
N SER A 220 7.03 -11.22 0.67
CA SER A 220 6.85 -12.55 0.05
C SER A 220 5.42 -12.72 -0.45
N ALA A 221 5.20 -13.63 -1.40
CA ALA A 221 3.85 -13.93 -1.90
C ALA A 221 2.88 -14.38 -0.78
N ALA A 222 3.39 -15.12 0.21
CA ALA A 222 2.59 -15.59 1.35
C ALA A 222 2.17 -14.46 2.32
N SER A 223 2.84 -13.29 2.27
CA SER A 223 2.44 -12.11 3.04
C SER A 223 1.35 -11.26 2.35
N ILE A 224 1.01 -11.57 1.10
CA ILE A 224 0.08 -10.77 0.27
C ILE A 224 -1.30 -11.42 0.26
N HIS A 225 -2.30 -10.71 0.78
CA HIS A 225 -3.69 -11.10 0.78
C HIS A 225 -4.54 -10.10 -0.01
N GLN A 226 -4.92 -10.49 -1.22
CA GLN A 226 -5.65 -9.64 -2.18
C GLN A 226 -7.02 -9.18 -1.67
N ALA A 227 -7.63 -9.91 -0.74
CA ALA A 227 -8.95 -9.59 -0.17
C ALA A 227 -8.88 -8.58 1.00
N LEU A 228 -7.69 -8.17 1.45
CA LEU A 228 -7.57 -7.24 2.58
C LEU A 228 -8.17 -5.86 2.32
N PRO A 229 -7.98 -5.21 1.15
CA PRO A 229 -8.62 -3.92 0.87
C PRO A 229 -10.14 -3.99 1.00
N ASP A 230 -10.77 -5.02 0.44
CA ASP A 230 -12.22 -5.23 0.55
C ASP A 230 -12.64 -5.49 2.00
N THR A 231 -11.87 -6.31 2.73
CA THR A 231 -12.17 -6.64 4.13
C THR A 231 -12.06 -5.41 5.03
N ARG A 232 -11.00 -4.62 4.87
CA ARG A 232 -10.79 -3.34 5.55
C ARG A 232 -11.94 -2.39 5.25
N ARG A 233 -12.31 -2.25 3.98
CA ARG A 233 -13.44 -1.41 3.57
C ARG A 233 -14.73 -1.82 4.25
N LEU A 234 -15.06 -3.11 4.28
CA LEU A 234 -16.25 -3.61 4.98
C LEU A 234 -16.25 -3.25 6.47
N ILE A 235 -15.13 -3.45 7.16
CA ILE A 235 -14.98 -3.14 8.59
C ILE A 235 -15.14 -1.64 8.84
N ILE A 236 -14.42 -0.80 8.11
CA ILE A 236 -14.45 0.65 8.31
C ILE A 236 -15.79 1.26 7.91
N THR A 237 -16.44 0.76 6.85
CA THR A 237 -17.80 1.16 6.47
C THR A 237 -18.85 0.68 7.50
N SER A 238 -18.60 -0.41 8.22
CA SER A 238 -19.44 -0.81 9.35
C SER A 238 -19.28 0.13 10.54
N LEU A 239 -18.03 0.52 10.87
CA LEU A 239 -17.74 1.54 11.90
C LEU A 239 -18.26 2.94 11.56
N SER A 240 -18.59 3.21 10.29
CA SER A 240 -19.30 4.44 9.92
C SER A 240 -20.79 4.43 10.29
N ARG A 241 -21.35 3.26 10.65
CA ARG A 241 -22.76 3.08 11.05
C ARG A 241 -22.93 2.76 12.52
N VAL A 242 -22.04 1.94 13.09
CA VAL A 242 -22.16 1.44 14.46
C VAL A 242 -20.89 1.63 15.27
N VAL A 243 -21.02 1.57 16.59
CA VAL A 243 -19.88 1.47 17.53
C VAL A 243 -19.16 0.12 17.42
N LEU A 244 -17.92 0.06 17.90
CA LEU A 244 -17.06 -1.13 17.81
C LEU A 244 -17.71 -2.38 18.40
N GLU A 245 -18.44 -2.27 19.52
CA GLU A 245 -19.11 -3.40 20.18
C GLU A 245 -20.15 -4.07 19.28
N ASN A 246 -20.73 -3.31 18.35
CA ASN A 246 -21.78 -3.75 17.43
C ASN A 246 -21.23 -4.12 16.03
N LEU A 247 -19.91 -4.00 15.81
CA LEU A 247 -19.26 -4.21 14.52
C LEU A 247 -19.58 -5.58 13.91
N ASN A 248 -19.44 -6.65 14.69
CA ASN A 248 -19.69 -8.01 14.20
C ASN A 248 -21.13 -8.20 13.76
N ASP A 249 -22.09 -7.74 14.57
CA ASP A 249 -23.51 -7.89 14.26
C ASP A 249 -23.90 -7.07 13.01
N ASP A 250 -23.36 -5.87 12.83
CA ASP A 250 -23.61 -5.04 11.62
C ASP A 250 -22.98 -5.66 10.37
N LEU A 251 -21.74 -6.19 10.48
CA LEU A 251 -21.09 -6.94 9.40
C LEU A 251 -21.91 -8.19 9.02
N PHE A 252 -22.41 -8.95 9.99
CA PHE A 252 -23.26 -10.12 9.72
C PHE A 252 -24.61 -9.74 9.09
N PHE A 253 -25.18 -8.58 9.45
CA PHE A 253 -26.42 -8.08 8.86
C PHE A 253 -26.25 -7.66 7.40
N HIS A 254 -25.26 -6.82 7.09
CA HIS A 254 -25.06 -6.29 5.74
C HIS A 254 -24.30 -7.24 4.81
N HIS A 255 -23.38 -8.03 5.36
CA HIS A 255 -22.44 -8.86 4.59
C HIS A 255 -22.28 -10.28 5.18
N PRO A 256 -23.37 -11.05 5.37
CA PRO A 256 -23.35 -12.32 6.10
C PRO A 256 -22.35 -13.35 5.56
N ILE A 257 -22.15 -13.40 4.23
CA ILE A 257 -21.18 -14.32 3.61
C ILE A 257 -19.75 -13.90 3.94
N ALA A 258 -19.43 -12.60 3.81
CA ALA A 258 -18.09 -12.08 4.11
C ALA A 258 -17.79 -12.18 5.60
N ALA A 259 -18.70 -11.70 6.46
CA ALA A 259 -18.59 -11.78 7.92
C ALA A 259 -18.37 -13.22 8.41
N SER A 260 -18.99 -14.21 7.77
CA SER A 260 -18.78 -15.62 8.12
C SER A 260 -17.36 -16.14 7.88
N ARG A 261 -16.61 -15.50 6.97
CA ARG A 261 -15.26 -15.90 6.51
C ARG A 261 -14.14 -15.06 7.13
N ILE A 262 -14.46 -13.85 7.61
CA ILE A 262 -13.51 -13.01 8.32
C ILE A 262 -13.36 -13.58 9.74
N SER A 263 -12.11 -13.78 10.18
CA SER A 263 -11.83 -14.23 11.54
C SER A 263 -11.79 -13.04 12.50
N GLN A 264 -12.11 -13.27 13.78
CA GLN A 264 -12.03 -12.21 14.80
C GLN A 264 -10.60 -11.65 14.89
N ALA A 265 -9.58 -12.51 14.86
CA ALA A 265 -8.18 -12.08 14.84
C ALA A 265 -7.87 -11.15 13.65
N THR A 266 -8.44 -11.41 12.47
CA THR A 266 -8.29 -10.52 11.31
C THR A 266 -8.93 -9.15 11.55
N ILE A 267 -10.11 -9.12 12.20
CA ILE A 267 -10.78 -7.87 12.57
C ILE A 267 -9.90 -7.10 13.55
N ASP A 268 -9.42 -7.76 14.60
CA ASP A 268 -8.59 -7.14 15.65
C ASP A 268 -7.30 -6.54 15.05
N HIS A 269 -6.62 -7.26 14.16
CA HIS A 269 -5.43 -6.75 13.47
C HIS A 269 -5.74 -5.54 12.59
N LEU A 270 -6.82 -5.56 11.81
CA LEU A 270 -7.20 -4.45 10.94
C LEU A 270 -7.65 -3.21 11.74
N LEU A 271 -8.26 -3.40 12.91
CA LEU A 271 -8.59 -2.32 13.84
C LEU A 271 -7.32 -1.71 14.46
N ALA A 272 -6.38 -2.54 14.89
CA ALA A 272 -5.09 -2.08 15.42
C ALA A 272 -4.25 -1.34 14.36
N GLU A 273 -4.33 -1.74 13.09
CA GLU A 273 -3.74 -0.98 11.97
C GLU A 273 -4.47 0.35 11.75
N ALA A 274 -5.80 0.36 11.80
CA ALA A 274 -6.61 1.57 11.64
C ALA A 274 -6.33 2.60 12.75
N GLN A 275 -6.18 2.15 13.99
CA GLN A 275 -5.80 3.01 15.12
C GLN A 275 -4.37 3.54 14.96
N TRP A 276 -3.42 2.68 14.56
CA TRP A 276 -2.03 3.07 14.35
C TRP A 276 -1.85 4.18 13.31
N ILE A 277 -2.57 4.11 12.18
CA ILE A 277 -2.49 5.13 11.11
C ILE A 277 -3.38 6.36 11.40
N GLY A 278 -4.15 6.35 12.49
CA GLY A 278 -5.08 7.43 12.82
C GLY A 278 -6.38 7.42 12.00
N ALA A 279 -6.71 6.31 11.34
CA ALA A 279 -7.99 6.16 10.63
C ALA A 279 -9.18 5.96 11.60
N VAL A 280 -8.91 5.35 12.74
CA VAL A 280 -9.82 5.22 13.88
C VAL A 280 -9.14 5.86 15.09
N ALA A 281 -9.89 6.64 15.87
CA ALA A 281 -9.37 7.25 17.09
C ALA A 281 -10.43 7.24 18.19
N GLY A 282 -9.98 7.18 19.44
CA GLY A 282 -10.83 7.20 20.61
C GLY A 282 -11.47 8.59 20.80
N GLY A 283 -12.79 8.65 20.85
CA GLY A 283 -13.56 9.84 21.21
C GLY A 283 -14.12 9.78 22.63
N SER A 284 -14.81 10.85 23.05
CA SER A 284 -15.43 10.96 24.38
C SER A 284 -16.48 9.88 24.68
N ALA A 285 -17.00 9.20 23.66
CA ALA A 285 -18.01 8.15 23.75
C ALA A 285 -17.54 6.79 23.18
N GLY A 286 -16.24 6.62 22.90
CA GLY A 286 -15.65 5.41 22.32
C GLY A 286 -14.94 5.65 20.99
N ASP A 287 -14.40 4.58 20.40
CA ASP A 287 -13.66 4.64 19.13
C ASP A 287 -14.59 4.93 17.94
N GLY A 288 -14.16 5.83 17.06
CA GLY A 288 -14.86 6.20 15.84
C GLY A 288 -13.93 6.39 14.64
N ILE A 289 -14.49 6.50 13.43
CA ILE A 289 -13.71 6.82 12.23
C ILE A 289 -13.44 8.33 12.13
N THR A 290 -12.21 8.71 11.75
CA THR A 290 -11.82 10.11 11.55
C THR A 290 -12.47 10.72 10.31
N SER A 291 -12.51 12.05 10.23
CA SER A 291 -13.03 12.78 9.07
C SER A 291 -12.35 12.38 7.75
N ALA A 292 -11.02 12.26 7.73
CA ALA A 292 -10.27 11.78 6.57
C ALA A 292 -10.67 10.35 6.15
N THR A 293 -10.94 9.48 7.11
CA THR A 293 -11.40 8.10 6.87
C THR A 293 -12.82 8.06 6.33
N ARG A 294 -13.68 9.00 6.75
CA ARG A 294 -15.04 9.14 6.21
C ARG A 294 -15.03 9.45 4.72
N VAL A 295 -14.13 10.32 4.27
CA VAL A 295 -13.92 10.59 2.83
C VAL A 295 -13.57 9.31 2.06
N LEU A 296 -12.67 8.48 2.60
CA LEU A 296 -12.33 7.18 1.99
C LEU A 296 -13.55 6.26 1.86
N VAL A 297 -14.41 6.20 2.89
CA VAL A 297 -15.64 5.39 2.87
C VAL A 297 -16.63 5.89 1.81
N GLU A 298 -16.86 7.20 1.75
CA GLU A 298 -17.85 7.84 0.86
C GLU A 298 -17.43 7.79 -0.62
N SER A 299 -16.13 7.83 -0.91
CA SER A 299 -15.59 7.87 -2.29
C SER A 299 -15.81 6.60 -3.13
N GLY A 300 -16.15 5.46 -2.53
CA GLY A 300 -16.53 4.26 -3.28
C GLY A 300 -15.37 3.41 -3.84
N SER A 301 -14.42 4.02 -4.54
CA SER A 301 -13.32 3.32 -5.25
C SER A 301 -11.95 3.74 -4.71
N VAL A 302 -11.47 4.92 -5.09
CA VAL A 302 -10.24 5.55 -4.61
C VAL A 302 -10.54 7.03 -4.49
N ALA A 303 -10.55 7.56 -3.26
CA ALA A 303 -10.72 8.99 -3.03
C ALA A 303 -9.58 9.79 -3.66
N GLU A 304 -9.89 10.98 -4.16
CA GLU A 304 -8.87 11.93 -4.59
C GLU A 304 -8.02 12.38 -3.40
N LEU A 305 -6.71 12.53 -3.58
CA LEU A 305 -5.82 12.94 -2.48
C LEU A 305 -6.19 14.32 -1.93
N ALA A 306 -6.68 15.22 -2.79
CA ALA A 306 -7.10 16.54 -2.40
C ALA A 306 -8.26 16.49 -1.39
N ASP A 307 -9.23 15.60 -1.61
CA ASP A 307 -10.38 15.43 -0.71
C ASP A 307 -9.97 14.87 0.65
N ILE A 308 -9.08 13.87 0.65
CA ILE A 308 -8.55 13.29 1.91
C ILE A 308 -7.77 14.36 2.67
N SER A 309 -6.86 15.08 1.98
CA SER A 309 -6.04 16.14 2.57
C SER A 309 -6.88 17.27 3.13
N ALA A 310 -7.92 17.72 2.42
CA ALA A 310 -8.81 18.80 2.87
C ALA A 310 -9.65 18.42 4.11
N ALA A 311 -9.95 17.13 4.29
CA ALA A 311 -10.64 16.65 5.50
C ALA A 311 -9.72 16.59 6.72
N ILE A 312 -8.40 16.52 6.52
CA ILE A 312 -7.43 16.60 7.60
C ILE A 312 -7.33 18.07 8.01
N LYS A 313 -7.99 18.43 9.11
CA LYS A 313 -7.85 19.75 9.77
C LYS A 313 -6.49 19.85 10.46
N ALA A 314 -5.42 19.72 9.70
CA ALA A 314 -4.11 20.12 10.14
C ALA A 314 -4.20 21.62 10.50
N PRO A 315 -3.56 22.06 11.60
CA PRO A 315 -3.55 23.46 11.97
C PRO A 315 -3.09 24.31 10.79
N THR A 316 -3.85 25.37 10.47
CA THR A 316 -3.51 26.26 9.36
C THR A 316 -2.11 26.82 9.59
N PRO A 317 -1.21 26.69 8.61
CA PRO A 317 0.08 27.34 8.71
C PRO A 317 -0.07 28.84 8.93
N VAL A 318 0.74 29.40 9.82
CA VAL A 318 0.78 30.83 10.10
C VAL A 318 1.94 31.48 9.37
N ASP A 319 1.72 32.71 8.92
CA ASP A 319 2.67 33.55 8.21
C ASP A 319 3.32 34.60 9.11
N HIS A 320 3.15 34.48 10.44
CA HIS A 320 3.64 35.44 11.41
C HIS A 320 4.18 34.78 12.68
N PHE A 321 5.03 35.52 13.38
CA PHE A 321 5.58 35.18 14.69
C PHE A 321 5.73 36.42 15.56
N ILE A 322 6.14 36.25 16.82
CA ILE A 322 6.42 37.36 17.73
C ILE A 322 7.88 37.29 18.13
N VAL A 323 8.66 38.34 17.86
CA VAL A 323 10.06 38.45 18.29
C VAL A 323 10.14 39.20 19.63
N GLN A 324 10.76 38.57 20.62
CA GLN A 324 10.94 39.13 21.96
C GLN A 324 12.36 39.66 22.17
N ALA A 325 12.51 40.58 23.12
CA ALA A 325 13.78 41.27 23.38
C ALA A 325 14.88 40.36 23.94
N ASP A 326 14.51 39.19 24.47
CA ASP A 326 15.40 38.13 24.95
C ASP A 326 15.79 37.14 23.85
N PHE A 327 15.61 37.52 22.58
CA PHE A 327 15.92 36.74 21.38
C PHE A 327 15.01 35.52 21.17
N THR A 328 13.89 35.44 21.88
CA THR A 328 12.90 34.39 21.68
C THR A 328 11.95 34.76 20.53
N ILE A 329 11.66 33.82 19.65
CA ILE A 329 10.60 33.92 18.65
C ILE A 329 9.49 32.95 19.05
N MET A 330 8.28 33.47 19.25
CA MET A 330 7.10 32.66 19.53
C MET A 330 6.28 32.52 18.26
N VAL A 331 5.97 31.28 17.89
CA VAL A 331 5.13 30.97 16.73
C VAL A 331 3.83 30.34 17.22
N PRO A 332 2.66 30.92 16.88
CA PRO A 332 1.37 30.45 17.39
C PRO A 332 0.81 29.20 16.69
N GLY A 333 1.44 28.77 15.59
CA GLY A 333 1.01 27.66 14.73
C GLY A 333 2.21 27.04 14.00
N PRO A 334 2.02 25.98 13.20
CA PRO A 334 3.05 25.57 12.23
C PRO A 334 3.31 26.73 11.26
N LEU A 335 4.57 27.03 10.93
CA LEU A 335 4.87 28.08 9.93
C LEU A 335 4.54 27.59 8.51
N GLU A 336 4.25 28.51 7.59
CA GLU A 336 4.23 28.19 6.17
C GLU A 336 5.58 27.55 5.74
N PRO A 337 5.60 26.56 4.83
CA PRO A 337 6.84 25.80 4.52
C PRO A 337 8.03 26.66 4.10
N THR A 338 7.78 27.73 3.33
CA THR A 338 8.80 28.70 2.91
C THR A 338 9.38 29.47 4.10
N MET A 339 8.51 29.89 5.02
CA MET A 339 8.86 30.63 6.23
C MET A 339 9.53 29.74 7.28
N GLN A 340 9.07 28.50 7.42
CA GLN A 340 9.68 27.47 8.26
C GLN A 340 11.14 27.23 7.83
N LYS A 341 11.38 27.10 6.52
CA LYS A 341 12.73 26.92 5.98
C LYS A 341 13.63 28.10 6.33
N VAL A 342 13.16 29.33 6.18
CA VAL A 342 13.95 30.52 6.56
C VAL A 342 14.16 30.58 8.08
N MET A 343 13.14 30.28 8.88
CA MET A 343 13.22 30.24 10.34
C MET A 343 14.29 29.25 10.83
N GLU A 344 14.32 28.04 10.27
CA GLU A 344 15.32 27.00 10.59
C GLU A 344 16.74 27.40 10.18
N GLN A 345 16.89 28.29 9.20
CA GLN A 345 18.20 28.82 8.79
C GLN A 345 18.72 29.90 9.74
N ILE A 346 17.84 30.65 10.43
CA ILE A 346 18.24 31.82 11.23
C ILE A 346 17.99 31.68 12.74
N ALA A 347 17.26 30.65 13.18
CA ALA A 347 16.88 30.42 14.58
C ALA A 347 16.87 28.93 14.95
N VAL A 348 16.97 28.63 16.25
CA VAL A 348 16.99 27.25 16.78
C VAL A 348 15.68 26.95 17.50
N LEU A 349 15.03 25.81 17.20
CA LEU A 349 13.82 25.38 17.88
C LEU A 349 14.13 24.93 19.33
N GLU A 350 13.55 25.60 20.34
CA GLU A 350 13.69 25.23 21.76
C GLU A 350 12.54 24.34 22.24
N SER A 351 11.31 24.61 21.80
CA SER A 351 10.12 23.84 22.19
C SER A 351 9.28 23.50 20.96
N PRO A 352 9.15 22.21 20.60
CA PRO A 352 8.26 21.77 19.53
C PRO A 352 6.79 21.77 20.01
N GLY A 353 5.86 21.97 19.09
CA GLY A 353 4.42 21.90 19.35
C GLY A 353 3.60 22.78 18.41
N LEU A 354 2.29 22.79 18.60
CA LEU A 354 1.37 23.67 17.85
C LEU A 354 1.73 25.15 18.04
N ALA A 355 2.16 25.53 19.24
CA ALA A 355 2.85 26.79 19.50
C ALA A 355 4.34 26.49 19.73
N SER A 356 5.17 26.83 18.74
CA SER A 356 6.60 26.54 18.76
C SER A 356 7.41 27.75 19.22
N MET A 357 8.51 27.50 19.91
CA MET A 357 9.41 28.54 20.42
C MET A 357 10.79 28.38 19.78
N TYR A 358 11.30 29.42 19.14
CA TYR A 358 12.63 29.47 18.57
C TYR A 358 13.51 30.48 19.31
N ARG A 359 14.83 30.29 19.24
CA ARG A 359 15.84 31.18 19.81
C ARG A 359 16.73 31.71 18.70
N LEU A 360 16.83 33.03 18.63
CA LEU A 360 17.86 33.73 17.87
C LEU A 360 19.16 33.80 18.70
N SER A 361 20.28 33.66 18.02
CA SER A 361 21.60 33.75 18.64
C SER A 361 22.64 34.18 17.61
N GLU A 362 23.86 34.48 18.08
CA GLU A 362 24.97 34.76 17.19
C GLU A 362 25.27 33.58 16.24
N ALA A 363 25.16 32.35 16.75
CA ALA A 363 25.40 31.14 15.98
C ALA A 363 24.34 30.93 14.89
N SER A 364 23.07 31.20 15.20
CA SER A 364 21.97 31.00 14.25
C SER A 364 21.97 32.07 13.14
N PHE A 365 22.31 33.34 13.45
CA PHE A 365 22.49 34.35 12.41
C PHE A 365 23.69 34.07 11.49
N ARG A 366 24.81 33.60 12.05
CA ARG A 366 25.96 33.19 11.25
C ARG A 366 25.59 32.03 10.32
N HIS A 367 24.85 31.04 10.82
CA HIS A 367 24.38 29.91 10.02
C HIS A 367 23.57 30.37 8.79
N GLY A 368 22.62 31.30 8.99
CA GLY A 368 21.86 31.88 7.88
C GLY A 368 22.76 32.59 6.84
N MET A 369 23.75 33.36 7.28
CA MET A 369 24.70 34.02 6.38
C MET A 369 25.63 33.05 5.65
N ASP A 370 26.04 31.96 6.28
CA ASP A 370 26.84 30.89 5.66
C ASP A 370 26.05 30.15 4.56
N LEU A 371 24.72 30.12 4.67
CA LEU A 371 23.81 29.63 3.63
C LEU A 371 23.54 30.66 2.52
N GLY A 372 24.20 31.83 2.58
CA GLY A 372 24.16 32.85 1.55
C GLY A 372 23.15 33.98 1.78
N MET A 373 22.47 34.02 2.93
CA MET A 373 21.57 35.12 3.26
C MET A 373 22.35 36.38 3.64
N THR A 374 21.91 37.53 3.13
CA THR A 374 22.45 38.82 3.53
C THR A 374 21.79 39.31 4.82
N ALA A 375 22.47 40.19 5.55
CA ALA A 375 21.91 40.82 6.75
C ALA A 375 20.59 41.56 6.46
N THR A 376 20.50 42.20 5.29
CA THR A 376 19.30 42.91 4.84
C THR A 376 18.14 41.94 4.61
N GLU A 377 18.36 40.81 3.95
CA GLU A 377 17.30 39.80 3.74
C GLU A 377 16.79 39.20 5.06
N ILE A 378 17.67 38.98 6.03
CA ILE A 378 17.27 38.48 7.37
C ILE A 378 16.48 39.56 8.13
N GLU A 379 16.93 40.81 8.08
CA GLU A 379 16.25 41.95 8.72
C GLU A 379 14.86 42.18 8.11
N ASP A 380 14.75 42.13 6.78
CA ASP A 380 13.50 42.26 6.04
C ASP A 380 12.52 41.13 6.40
N PHE A 381 13.00 39.88 6.46
CA PHE A 381 12.18 38.74 6.87
C PHE A 381 11.62 38.88 8.28
N LEU A 382 12.47 39.22 9.27
CA LEU A 382 12.04 39.42 10.64
C LEU A 382 11.02 40.56 10.75
N THR A 383 11.23 41.64 10.01
CA THR A 383 10.36 42.82 10.04
C THR A 383 9.02 42.55 9.35
N GLN A 384 9.02 41.83 8.23
CA GLN A 384 7.83 41.54 7.45
C GLN A 384 6.85 40.60 8.16
N HIS A 385 7.37 39.59 8.85
CA HIS A 385 6.57 38.51 9.45
C HIS A 385 6.39 38.62 10.97
N SER A 386 7.07 39.57 11.63
CA SER A 386 6.83 39.80 13.06
C SER A 386 5.52 40.55 13.28
N ALA A 387 4.65 39.99 14.12
CA ALA A 387 3.40 40.62 14.54
C ALA A 387 3.63 41.85 15.45
N THR A 388 4.84 42.01 15.97
CA THR A 388 5.31 43.16 16.76
C THR A 388 6.53 43.79 16.11
N GLU A 389 6.89 45.01 16.47
CA GLU A 389 8.17 45.59 16.05
C GLU A 389 9.34 44.70 16.50
N VAL A 390 10.31 44.49 15.60
CA VAL A 390 11.51 43.69 15.91
C VAL A 390 12.37 44.46 16.92
N PRO A 391 12.72 43.87 18.08
CA PRO A 391 13.51 44.55 19.08
C PRO A 391 14.87 45.01 18.54
N GLN A 392 15.27 46.25 18.88
CA GLN A 392 16.54 46.82 18.42
C GLN A 392 17.77 45.98 18.79
N SER A 393 17.71 45.24 19.90
CA SER A 393 18.77 44.31 20.33
C SER A 393 19.05 43.22 19.30
N VAL A 394 18.00 42.72 18.63
CA VAL A 394 18.09 41.70 17.58
C VAL A 394 18.78 42.26 16.34
N ILE A 395 18.34 43.45 15.88
CA ILE A 395 18.89 44.12 14.71
C ILE A 395 20.37 44.46 14.91
N TYR A 396 20.73 44.96 16.08
CA TYR A 396 22.12 45.29 16.40
C TYR A 396 23.03 44.05 16.34
N LEU A 397 22.58 42.93 16.93
CA LEU A 397 23.32 41.67 16.90
C LEU A 397 23.54 41.18 15.46
N LEU A 398 22.51 41.21 14.63
CA LEU A 398 22.58 40.82 13.22
C LEU A 398 23.61 41.66 12.45
N GLN A 399 23.60 42.99 12.63
CA GLN A 399 24.51 43.90 11.94
C GLN A 399 25.96 43.75 12.39
N ASP A 400 26.23 43.46 13.67
CA ASP A 400 27.59 43.22 14.17
C ASP A 400 28.18 41.94 13.57
N ILE A 401 27.37 40.88 13.40
CA ILE A 401 27.79 39.62 12.77
C ILE A 401 28.06 39.83 11.29
N ALA A 402 27.17 40.54 10.58
CA ALA A 402 27.31 40.83 9.16
C ALA A 402 28.65 41.50 8.81
N ARG A 403 29.09 42.45 9.64
CA ARG A 403 30.37 43.15 9.44
C ARG A 403 31.59 42.25 9.51
N ARG A 404 31.50 41.14 10.25
CA ARG A 404 32.61 40.20 10.44
C ARG A 404 32.55 39.05 9.43
N HIS A 405 31.43 38.88 8.74
CA HIS A 405 31.20 37.85 7.74
C HIS A 405 31.87 38.21 6.39
N GLY A 406 32.51 37.24 5.73
CA GLY A 406 33.05 37.42 4.37
C GLY A 406 34.40 38.17 4.22
N THR A 407 35.17 38.38 5.29
CA THR A 407 36.52 39.03 5.23
C THR A 407 37.61 38.15 4.56
N LEU A 408 37.33 36.87 4.34
CA LEU A 408 38.20 35.89 3.68
C LEU A 408 37.66 35.58 2.27
N ARG A 409 38.56 35.44 1.29
CA ARG A 409 38.20 35.11 -0.10
C ARG A 409 38.44 33.65 -0.38
N GLY A 410 37.39 32.95 -0.84
CA GLY A 410 37.46 31.61 -1.38
C GLY A 410 37.44 31.63 -2.91
N GLY A 411 38.05 30.62 -3.52
CA GLY A 411 37.76 30.21 -4.89
C GLY A 411 37.20 28.79 -4.87
N PRO A 412 36.44 28.36 -5.90
CA PRO A 412 35.96 26.99 -5.96
C PRO A 412 37.16 26.04 -6.01
N ALA A 413 37.16 25.05 -5.14
CA ALA A 413 38.08 23.92 -5.14
C ALA A 413 37.24 22.71 -4.77
N MET A 414 36.91 21.88 -5.76
CA MET A 414 36.09 20.67 -5.57
C MET A 414 36.84 19.60 -4.76
N SER A 415 38.16 19.66 -4.79
CA SER A 415 39.02 18.84 -3.95
C SER A 415 40.35 19.55 -3.71
N TYR A 416 41.02 19.15 -2.64
CA TYR A 416 42.37 19.58 -2.34
C TYR A 416 43.24 18.38 -1.99
N LEU A 417 44.54 18.52 -2.18
CA LEU A 417 45.56 17.58 -1.76
C LEU A 417 46.51 18.32 -0.83
N ARG A 418 46.74 17.73 0.33
CA ARG A 418 47.74 18.18 1.29
C ARG A 418 48.81 17.11 1.44
N SER A 419 50.07 17.51 1.49
CA SER A 419 51.19 16.63 1.84
C SER A 419 52.20 17.37 2.69
N ASP A 420 52.74 16.71 3.71
CA ASP A 420 53.84 17.25 4.52
C ASP A 420 55.17 17.23 3.75
N ASP A 421 55.24 16.50 2.63
CA ASP A 421 56.38 16.47 1.70
C ASP A 421 56.05 17.25 0.41
N PRO A 422 56.59 18.46 0.22
CA PRO A 422 56.39 19.25 -1.00
C PRO A 422 56.84 18.53 -2.28
N ALA A 423 57.87 17.67 -2.22
CA ALA A 423 58.35 16.94 -3.39
C ALA A 423 57.39 15.82 -3.79
N LEU A 424 56.77 15.16 -2.82
CA LEU A 424 55.72 14.18 -3.06
C LEU A 424 54.48 14.83 -3.69
N LEU A 425 54.04 15.99 -3.16
CA LEU A 425 52.91 16.73 -3.72
C LEU A 425 53.20 17.17 -5.16
N HIS A 426 54.39 17.72 -5.41
CA HIS A 426 54.79 18.12 -6.77
C HIS A 426 54.79 16.91 -7.73
N SER A 427 55.31 15.77 -7.28
CA SER A 427 55.30 14.53 -8.08
C SER A 427 53.88 14.02 -8.36
N ALA A 428 52.95 14.15 -7.41
CA ALA A 428 51.55 13.77 -7.59
C ALA A 428 50.81 14.68 -8.57
N VAL A 429 51.11 15.99 -8.54
CA VAL A 429 50.56 16.97 -9.50
C VAL A 429 51.06 16.68 -10.92
N GLU A 430 52.35 16.41 -11.10
CA GLU A 430 52.95 16.08 -12.40
C GLU A 430 52.47 14.72 -12.96
N ALA A 431 52.24 13.74 -12.10
CA ALA A 431 51.78 12.42 -12.51
C ALA A 431 50.29 12.38 -12.92
N ALA A 432 49.49 13.36 -12.52
CA ALA A 432 48.05 13.38 -12.72
C ALA A 432 47.59 14.63 -13.49
N THR A 433 48.15 14.83 -14.69
CA THR A 433 47.86 15.96 -15.58
C THR A 433 46.39 16.06 -15.99
N GLU A 434 45.66 14.93 -16.00
CA GLU A 434 44.21 14.88 -16.30
C GLU A 434 43.33 15.46 -15.19
N LEU A 435 43.87 15.71 -14.00
CA LEU A 435 43.13 16.20 -12.83
C LEU A 435 43.14 17.73 -12.68
N ASP A 436 43.79 18.48 -13.58
CA ASP A 436 43.96 19.94 -13.48
C ASP A 436 44.37 20.40 -12.06
N LEU A 437 45.28 19.65 -11.43
CA LEU A 437 45.77 19.96 -10.10
C LEU A 437 46.61 21.24 -10.13
N ARG A 438 46.19 22.25 -9.35
CA ARG A 438 46.87 23.53 -9.20
C ARG A 438 47.42 23.68 -7.80
N GLN A 439 48.74 23.80 -7.68
CA GLN A 439 49.39 24.07 -6.40
C GLN A 439 49.16 25.54 -5.99
N ILE A 440 48.53 25.76 -4.83
CA ILE A 440 48.22 27.09 -4.27
C ILE A 440 49.09 27.43 -3.06
N ALA A 441 49.74 26.43 -2.47
CA ALA A 441 50.78 26.56 -1.44
C ALA A 441 51.79 25.40 -1.59
N PRO A 442 53.00 25.48 -0.99
CA PRO A 442 54.02 24.43 -1.12
C PRO A 442 53.55 23.03 -0.72
N THR A 443 52.60 22.93 0.20
CA THR A 443 52.03 21.69 0.73
C THR A 443 50.55 21.51 0.37
N VAL A 444 49.98 22.37 -0.48
CA VAL A 444 48.54 22.32 -0.84
C VAL A 444 48.33 22.53 -2.33
N ALA A 445 47.67 21.56 -2.96
CA ALA A 445 47.12 21.69 -4.31
C ALA A 445 45.60 21.60 -4.29
N VAL A 446 44.93 22.25 -5.24
CA VAL A 446 43.47 22.22 -5.42
C VAL A 446 43.14 21.76 -6.83
N SER A 447 41.98 21.14 -7.00
CA SER A 447 41.46 20.71 -8.30
C SER A 447 39.96 21.00 -8.37
N GLN A 448 39.46 21.15 -9.60
CA GLN A 448 38.02 21.19 -9.90
C GLN A 448 37.42 19.78 -10.10
N ALA A 449 38.24 18.73 -10.13
CA ALA A 449 37.76 17.36 -10.12
C ALA A 449 37.25 16.98 -8.72
N SER A 450 36.29 16.04 -8.68
CA SER A 450 35.74 15.55 -7.41
C SER A 450 36.82 14.81 -6.59
N LEU A 451 36.75 14.90 -5.26
CA LEU A 451 37.70 14.22 -4.37
C LEU A 451 37.77 12.69 -4.65
N PHE A 452 36.64 12.07 -5.04
CA PHE A 452 36.61 10.66 -5.44
C PHE A 452 37.43 10.38 -6.70
N GLN A 453 37.30 11.21 -7.74
CA GLN A 453 38.09 11.08 -8.97
C GLN A 453 39.58 11.30 -8.70
N VAL A 454 39.92 12.33 -7.90
CA VAL A 454 41.30 12.63 -7.53
C VAL A 454 41.95 11.47 -6.79
N ILE A 455 41.29 10.91 -5.78
CA ILE A 455 41.80 9.76 -5.02
C ILE A 455 41.93 8.51 -5.90
N SER A 456 40.95 8.25 -6.76
CA SER A 456 40.93 7.07 -7.62
C SER A 456 42.06 7.10 -8.66
N LEU A 457 42.26 8.24 -9.32
CA LEU A 457 43.30 8.40 -10.34
C LEU A 457 44.71 8.41 -9.75
N LEU A 458 44.90 9.06 -8.60
CA LEU A 458 46.19 9.04 -7.89
C LEU A 458 46.58 7.63 -7.42
N ARG A 459 45.62 6.79 -7.01
CA ARG A 459 45.89 5.37 -6.70
C ARG A 459 46.37 4.60 -7.91
N THR A 460 45.77 4.84 -9.08
CA THR A 460 46.21 4.24 -10.35
C THR A 460 47.62 4.70 -10.72
N ALA A 461 47.97 5.95 -10.41
CA ALA A 461 49.31 6.50 -10.58
C ALA A 461 50.33 6.04 -9.50
N GLY A 462 49.94 5.13 -8.60
CA GLY A 462 50.82 4.53 -7.60
C GLY A 462 50.93 5.29 -6.26
N PHE A 463 50.16 6.37 -6.08
CA PHE A 463 50.10 7.11 -4.82
C PHE A 463 49.08 6.47 -3.85
N GLN A 464 49.17 6.82 -2.56
CA GLN A 464 48.27 6.32 -1.52
C GLN A 464 47.51 7.47 -0.82
N PRO A 465 46.65 8.21 -1.54
CA PRO A 465 45.91 9.31 -0.95
C PRO A 465 44.78 8.82 -0.03
N VAL A 466 44.51 9.61 1.00
CA VAL A 466 43.45 9.42 1.99
C VAL A 466 42.50 10.62 1.89
N ALA A 467 41.19 10.36 1.86
CA ALA A 467 40.21 11.44 1.94
C ALA A 467 40.23 12.02 3.37
N GLU A 468 40.22 13.35 3.47
CA GLU A 468 40.11 14.09 4.73
C GLU A 468 38.94 15.08 4.67
N ASP A 469 38.24 15.28 5.80
CA ASP A 469 37.22 16.32 5.96
C ASP A 469 37.88 17.68 6.09
N ALA A 470 37.02 18.70 6.22
CA ALA A 470 37.43 20.06 6.50
C ALA A 470 38.24 20.21 7.81
N LEU A 471 38.24 19.21 8.70
CA LEU A 471 39.01 19.20 9.95
C LEU A 471 40.29 18.36 9.87
N GLY A 472 40.61 17.80 8.69
CA GLY A 472 41.76 16.92 8.50
C GLY A 472 41.56 15.51 9.09
N ALA A 473 40.36 15.17 9.58
CA ALA A 473 40.02 13.82 9.95
C ALA A 473 39.65 13.03 8.70
N SER A 474 39.98 11.74 8.65
CA SER A 474 39.76 10.99 7.41
C SER A 474 38.27 10.91 7.05
N LEU A 475 37.89 11.43 5.88
CA LEU A 475 36.53 11.35 5.35
C LEU A 475 36.25 10.00 4.73
N ASN A 476 35.03 9.53 4.96
CA ASN A 476 34.40 8.57 4.09
C ASN A 476 33.50 9.35 3.11
N LEU A 477 33.83 9.34 1.82
CA LEU A 477 33.03 10.00 0.78
C LEU A 477 31.66 9.30 0.65
N ILE A 478 30.60 9.92 1.17
CA ILE A 478 29.23 9.36 1.13
C ILE A 478 28.59 9.61 -0.24
N ARG A 479 27.86 8.61 -0.75
CA ARG A 479 27.21 8.58 -2.07
C ARG A 479 25.87 9.34 -2.07
N SER A 480 25.43 9.81 -3.25
CA SER A 480 24.07 10.33 -3.46
C SER A 480 23.01 9.35 -2.95
N PRO A 481 21.86 9.83 -2.43
CA PRO A 481 20.82 8.98 -1.90
C PRO A 481 20.25 8.08 -3.01
N ALA A 482 20.17 6.79 -2.73
CA ALA A 482 19.71 5.80 -3.70
C ALA A 482 18.20 5.90 -3.95
N ARG A 483 17.81 5.89 -5.23
CA ARG A 483 16.41 5.87 -5.67
C ARG A 483 16.15 4.74 -6.64
N VAL A 484 14.91 4.25 -6.66
CA VAL A 484 14.39 3.37 -7.71
C VAL A 484 13.32 4.11 -8.52
N PRO A 485 13.21 3.88 -9.84
CA PRO A 485 12.18 4.53 -10.65
C PRO A 485 10.77 4.26 -10.11
N SER A 486 9.93 5.30 -10.09
CA SER A 486 8.52 5.17 -9.74
C SER A 486 7.78 4.21 -10.69
N ALA A 487 6.73 3.55 -10.21
CA ALA A 487 5.91 2.73 -11.10
C ALA A 487 5.20 3.64 -12.11
N ALA A 488 5.31 3.32 -13.40
CA ALA A 488 4.50 4.00 -14.41
C ALA A 488 3.04 3.84 -14.03
N GLN A 489 2.30 4.94 -13.94
CA GLN A 489 0.86 4.86 -13.69
C GLN A 489 0.24 4.01 -14.81
N PRO A 490 -0.49 2.93 -14.49
CA PRO A 490 -1.18 2.17 -15.50
C PRO A 490 -2.19 3.12 -16.16
N VAL A 491 -2.08 3.27 -17.49
CA VAL A 491 -3.04 4.04 -18.28
C VAL A 491 -4.44 3.53 -17.93
N PRO A 492 -5.39 4.38 -17.51
CA PRO A 492 -6.72 3.95 -17.10
C PRO A 492 -7.30 3.08 -18.21
N LYS A 493 -7.55 1.80 -17.92
CA LYS A 493 -8.33 0.97 -18.83
C LYS A 493 -9.72 1.63 -18.88
N PRO A 494 -10.24 1.98 -20.06
CA PRO A 494 -11.56 2.58 -20.15
C PRO A 494 -12.55 1.66 -19.44
N GLN A 495 -13.38 2.23 -18.56
CA GLN A 495 -14.43 1.48 -17.87
C GLN A 495 -15.23 0.72 -18.92
N LEU A 496 -15.42 -0.58 -18.68
CA LEU A 496 -16.28 -1.38 -19.53
C LEU A 496 -17.69 -0.79 -19.44
N GLU A 497 -18.15 -0.16 -20.52
CA GLU A 497 -19.50 0.39 -20.59
C GLU A 497 -20.53 -0.68 -20.19
N ASP A 498 -21.58 -0.28 -19.48
CA ASP A 498 -22.65 -1.20 -19.03
C ASP A 498 -23.22 -2.04 -20.19
N ASN A 499 -23.24 -1.48 -21.40
CA ASN A 499 -23.64 -2.19 -22.62
C ASN A 499 -22.71 -3.38 -22.97
N ARG A 500 -21.39 -3.25 -22.75
CA ARG A 500 -20.43 -4.34 -22.95
C ARG A 500 -20.54 -5.41 -21.87
N ILE A 501 -20.81 -5.01 -20.63
CA ILE A 501 -21.07 -5.94 -19.52
C ILE A 501 -22.36 -6.72 -19.80
N GLN A 502 -23.43 -6.04 -20.20
CA GLN A 502 -24.70 -6.65 -20.62
C GLN A 502 -24.52 -7.60 -21.82
N ALA A 503 -23.72 -7.21 -22.81
CA ALA A 503 -23.41 -8.05 -23.97
C ALA A 503 -22.62 -9.31 -23.58
N ALA A 504 -21.66 -9.19 -22.66
CA ALA A 504 -20.88 -10.33 -22.16
C ALA A 504 -21.73 -11.27 -21.29
N VAL A 505 -22.54 -10.74 -20.38
CA VAL A 505 -23.46 -11.54 -19.54
C VAL A 505 -24.51 -12.24 -20.39
N SER A 506 -25.04 -11.58 -21.42
CA SER A 506 -25.99 -12.20 -22.34
C SER A 506 -25.34 -13.25 -23.25
N ALA A 507 -24.06 -13.10 -23.63
CA ALA A 507 -23.30 -14.14 -24.32
C ALA A 507 -23.08 -15.38 -23.43
N ILE A 508 -22.65 -15.20 -22.18
CA ILE A 508 -22.46 -16.29 -21.21
C ILE A 508 -23.79 -17.03 -20.94
N ARG A 509 -24.88 -16.29 -20.72
CA ARG A 509 -26.21 -16.89 -20.49
C ARG A 509 -26.75 -17.62 -21.72
N ARG A 510 -26.41 -17.16 -22.94
CA ARG A 510 -26.76 -17.85 -24.19
C ARG A 510 -25.95 -19.13 -24.38
N GLU A 511 -24.67 -19.13 -23.99
CA GLU A 511 -23.81 -20.31 -24.03
C GLU A 511 -24.24 -21.38 -23.01
N GLU A 512 -24.66 -20.98 -21.80
CA GLU A 512 -25.27 -21.88 -20.81
C GLU A 512 -26.64 -22.44 -21.25
N ALA A 513 -27.41 -21.70 -22.06
CA ALA A 513 -28.67 -22.17 -22.63
C ALA A 513 -28.43 -23.19 -23.77
N ALA A 514 -27.43 -22.93 -24.62
CA ALA A 514 -27.00 -23.87 -25.67
C ALA A 514 -26.52 -25.22 -25.12
N GLN A 515 -25.90 -25.23 -23.93
CA GLN A 515 -25.50 -26.47 -23.23
C GLN A 515 -26.69 -27.27 -22.67
N LYS A 516 -27.90 -26.69 -22.59
CA LYS A 516 -29.11 -27.33 -22.03
C LYS A 516 -30.15 -27.72 -23.07
N GLY A 517 -29.95 -27.38 -24.35
CA GLY A 517 -30.88 -27.74 -25.42
C GLY A 517 -30.84 -29.23 -25.75
N THR A 518 -31.97 -29.77 -26.24
CA THR A 518 -32.09 -31.19 -26.61
C THR A 518 -31.49 -31.44 -28.00
N THR A 519 -30.51 -32.33 -28.07
CA THR A 519 -29.94 -32.80 -29.34
C THR A 519 -31.01 -33.55 -30.13
N SER A 520 -31.25 -33.17 -31.38
CA SER A 520 -32.25 -33.82 -32.24
C SER A 520 -31.72 -35.14 -32.81
N GLU A 521 -32.48 -36.24 -32.69
CA GLU A 521 -32.15 -37.56 -33.26
C GLU A 521 -32.45 -37.67 -34.77
N GLN A 522 -32.98 -36.61 -35.39
CA GLN A 522 -33.26 -36.59 -36.83
C GLN A 522 -31.99 -36.32 -37.66
N PRO A 523 -31.92 -36.81 -38.92
CA PRO A 523 -30.78 -36.53 -39.78
C PRO A 523 -30.58 -35.01 -39.92
N THR A 524 -29.37 -34.55 -39.58
CA THR A 524 -28.91 -33.15 -39.50
C THR A 524 -29.41 -32.28 -40.66
N LEU A 525 -29.43 -32.83 -41.88
CA LEU A 525 -29.90 -32.16 -43.09
C LEU A 525 -31.39 -31.79 -43.03
N ALA A 526 -32.25 -32.68 -42.52
CA ALA A 526 -33.69 -32.48 -42.46
C ALA A 526 -34.04 -31.39 -41.44
N VAL A 527 -33.35 -31.37 -40.29
CA VAL A 527 -33.51 -30.35 -39.24
C VAL A 527 -33.12 -28.97 -39.77
N LEU A 528 -32.00 -28.89 -40.49
CA LEU A 528 -31.53 -27.62 -41.08
C LEU A 528 -32.44 -27.12 -42.20
N GLN A 529 -32.97 -28.02 -43.05
CA GLN A 529 -33.95 -27.66 -44.07
C GLN A 529 -35.27 -27.18 -43.47
N ALA A 530 -35.72 -27.80 -42.38
CA ALA A 530 -36.92 -27.37 -41.66
C ALA A 530 -36.72 -26.00 -40.99
N ALA A 531 -35.56 -25.78 -40.35
CA ALA A 531 -35.20 -24.50 -39.76
C ALA A 531 -35.11 -23.37 -40.80
N ALA A 532 -34.52 -23.65 -41.98
CA ALA A 532 -34.46 -22.69 -43.09
C ALA A 532 -35.85 -22.32 -43.63
N ARG A 533 -36.74 -23.31 -43.82
CA ARG A 533 -38.13 -23.06 -44.26
C ARG A 533 -38.95 -22.31 -43.22
N GLY A 534 -38.75 -22.63 -41.94
CA GLY A 534 -39.45 -22.02 -40.81
C GLY A 534 -38.86 -20.69 -40.36
N ASN A 535 -37.75 -20.25 -40.96
CA ASN A 535 -37.00 -19.06 -40.57
C ASN A 535 -36.62 -19.06 -39.08
N ARG A 536 -36.31 -20.24 -38.53
CA ARG A 536 -36.02 -20.48 -37.11
C ARG A 536 -34.52 -20.53 -36.84
N THR A 537 -34.13 -20.07 -35.67
CA THR A 537 -32.75 -20.06 -35.19
C THR A 537 -32.40 -21.43 -34.60
N VAL A 538 -31.18 -21.90 -34.87
CA VAL A 538 -30.67 -23.19 -34.36
C VAL A 538 -29.23 -23.00 -33.90
N THR A 539 -28.80 -23.80 -32.92
CA THR A 539 -27.41 -23.84 -32.48
C THR A 539 -26.69 -24.98 -33.19
N LEU A 540 -25.65 -24.65 -33.96
CA LEU A 540 -24.80 -25.62 -34.65
C LEU A 540 -23.55 -25.88 -33.83
N GLY A 541 -23.32 -27.15 -33.48
CA GLY A 541 -21.99 -27.63 -33.11
C GLY A 541 -21.24 -28.03 -34.37
N PHE A 542 -20.06 -27.46 -34.62
CA PHE A 542 -19.22 -27.82 -35.76
C PHE A 542 -17.74 -27.76 -35.39
N VAL A 543 -16.92 -28.50 -36.13
CA VAL A 543 -15.46 -28.47 -35.96
C VAL A 543 -14.85 -27.45 -36.92
N ASP A 544 -14.08 -26.50 -36.37
CA ASP A 544 -13.43 -25.46 -37.15
C ASP A 544 -12.23 -25.99 -37.99
N LYS A 545 -11.51 -25.11 -38.69
CA LYS A 545 -10.36 -25.53 -39.53
C LYS A 545 -9.16 -26.00 -38.71
N GLN A 546 -9.17 -25.79 -37.40
CA GLN A 546 -8.13 -26.09 -36.44
C GLN A 546 -8.45 -27.34 -35.61
N GLY A 547 -9.62 -27.96 -35.84
CA GLY A 547 -10.01 -29.19 -35.15
C GLY A 547 -10.72 -28.95 -33.81
N VAL A 548 -11.08 -27.71 -33.49
CA VAL A 548 -11.78 -27.36 -32.25
C VAL A 548 -13.29 -27.41 -32.48
N ALA A 549 -14.01 -28.09 -31.58
CA ALA A 549 -15.47 -28.10 -31.58
C ALA A 549 -15.99 -26.75 -31.07
N VAL A 550 -16.80 -26.07 -31.87
CA VAL A 550 -17.35 -24.74 -31.59
C VAL A 550 -18.86 -24.75 -31.80
N HIS A 551 -19.60 -24.13 -30.89
CA HIS A 551 -21.04 -23.93 -31.01
C HIS A 551 -21.33 -22.53 -31.53
N ARG A 552 -22.29 -22.42 -32.45
CA ARG A 552 -22.73 -21.12 -32.98
C ARG A 552 -24.22 -21.09 -33.24
N VAL A 553 -24.86 -20.06 -32.71
CA VAL A 553 -26.28 -19.78 -32.93
C VAL A 553 -26.42 -19.11 -34.29
N VAL A 554 -27.12 -19.76 -35.21
CA VAL A 554 -27.28 -19.27 -36.58
C VAL A 554 -28.70 -19.48 -37.07
N LYS A 555 -29.11 -18.63 -38.02
CA LYS A 555 -30.36 -18.78 -38.74
C LYS A 555 -30.07 -19.27 -40.17
N PRO A 556 -30.41 -20.54 -40.50
CA PRO A 556 -30.12 -21.11 -41.81
C PRO A 556 -30.89 -20.38 -42.92
N LEU A 557 -30.20 -20.01 -43.99
CA LEU A 557 -30.77 -19.32 -45.14
C LEU A 557 -30.98 -20.31 -46.30
N THR A 558 -29.94 -21.06 -46.67
CA THR A 558 -29.99 -22.07 -47.72
C THR A 558 -29.29 -23.34 -47.28
N VAL A 559 -29.89 -24.49 -47.61
CA VAL A 559 -29.38 -25.81 -47.23
C VAL A 559 -29.36 -26.71 -48.47
N THR A 560 -28.17 -27.13 -48.86
CA THR A 560 -27.94 -28.03 -50.01
C THR A 560 -27.30 -29.33 -49.54
N ALA A 561 -27.19 -30.33 -50.43
CA ALA A 561 -26.72 -31.68 -50.08
C ALA A 561 -25.28 -31.75 -49.50
N GLY A 562 -24.51 -30.65 -49.54
CA GLY A 562 -23.15 -30.61 -48.99
C GLY A 562 -22.82 -29.42 -48.08
N GLN A 563 -23.64 -28.36 -48.06
CA GLN A 563 -23.33 -27.12 -47.32
C GLN A 563 -24.59 -26.36 -46.89
N VAL A 564 -24.44 -25.57 -45.83
CA VAL A 564 -25.47 -24.70 -45.23
C VAL A 564 -24.91 -23.29 -45.15
N ASP A 565 -25.60 -22.33 -45.75
CA ASP A 565 -25.33 -20.90 -45.54
C ASP A 565 -26.29 -20.40 -44.46
N ALA A 566 -25.75 -19.82 -43.40
CA ALA A 566 -26.53 -19.34 -42.27
C ALA A 566 -26.01 -17.97 -41.81
N ILE A 567 -26.91 -17.10 -41.35
CA ILE A 567 -26.52 -15.82 -40.76
C ILE A 567 -26.27 -16.03 -39.26
N ASP A 568 -25.16 -15.51 -38.75
CA ASP A 568 -24.90 -15.47 -37.33
C ASP A 568 -25.61 -14.24 -36.73
N GLU A 569 -26.54 -14.47 -35.80
CA GLU A 569 -27.30 -13.38 -35.17
C GLU A 569 -26.42 -12.45 -34.32
N THR A 570 -25.28 -12.92 -33.84
CA THR A 570 -24.37 -12.12 -33.01
C THR A 570 -23.54 -11.15 -33.83
N THR A 571 -23.15 -11.55 -35.05
CA THR A 571 -22.23 -10.77 -35.90
C THR A 571 -22.89 -10.19 -37.16
N GLY A 572 -24.10 -10.66 -37.52
CA GLY A 572 -24.79 -10.31 -38.76
C GLY A 572 -24.13 -10.87 -40.03
N ALA A 573 -23.04 -11.62 -39.89
CA ALA A 573 -22.28 -12.15 -41.01
C ALA A 573 -22.88 -13.46 -41.52
N VAL A 574 -22.88 -13.65 -42.84
CA VAL A 574 -23.27 -14.93 -43.46
C VAL A 574 -22.07 -15.86 -43.44
N HIS A 575 -22.24 -17.01 -42.80
CA HIS A 575 -21.24 -18.06 -42.69
C HIS A 575 -21.69 -19.32 -43.42
N ARG A 576 -20.73 -19.95 -44.11
CA ARG A 576 -20.91 -21.20 -44.85
C ARG A 576 -20.33 -22.37 -44.09
N PHE A 577 -21.15 -23.37 -43.80
CA PHE A 577 -20.80 -24.58 -43.07
C PHE A 577 -20.91 -25.80 -43.97
N MET A 578 -19.90 -26.66 -43.97
CA MET A 578 -19.95 -27.94 -44.68
C MET A 578 -20.69 -28.97 -43.83
N LEU A 579 -21.64 -29.70 -44.41
CA LEU A 579 -22.55 -30.56 -43.65
C LEU A 579 -21.81 -31.65 -42.88
N HIS A 580 -20.73 -32.19 -43.45
CA HIS A 580 -19.89 -33.23 -42.84
C HIS A 580 -19.06 -32.73 -41.64
N ARG A 581 -19.02 -31.42 -41.37
CA ARG A 581 -18.31 -30.82 -40.23
C ARG A 581 -19.24 -30.45 -39.09
N ILE A 582 -20.55 -30.56 -39.29
CA ILE A 582 -21.56 -30.29 -38.27
C ILE A 582 -21.68 -31.56 -37.43
N THR A 583 -21.35 -31.46 -36.14
CA THR A 583 -21.36 -32.57 -35.19
C THR A 583 -22.72 -32.72 -34.52
N GLU A 584 -23.43 -31.62 -34.32
CA GLU A 584 -24.78 -31.62 -33.75
C GLU A 584 -25.56 -30.37 -34.13
N VAL A 585 -26.89 -30.49 -34.11
CA VAL A 585 -27.83 -29.38 -34.29
C VAL A 585 -28.79 -29.40 -33.12
N ILE A 586 -28.77 -28.33 -32.34
CA ILE A 586 -29.63 -28.11 -31.19
C ILE A 586 -30.71 -27.12 -31.63
N VAL A 587 -31.96 -27.49 -31.45
CA VAL A 587 -33.12 -26.67 -31.81
C VAL A 587 -33.68 -26.11 -30.51
N ASP A 588 -33.94 -24.80 -30.48
CA ASP A 588 -34.63 -24.13 -29.37
C ASP A 588 -36.13 -24.46 -29.32
#